data_AF-A0A7X7R1Q8-F1
#
_entry.id   AF-A0A7X7R1Q8-F1
#
_cell.length_a   1.000
_cell.length_b   1.000
_cell.length_c   1.000
_cell.angle_alpha   90.00
_cell.angle_beta   90.00
_cell.angle_gamma   90.00
#
_symmetry.space_group_name_H-M   'P 1'
#
loop_
_entity.id
_entity.type
_entity.pdbx_description
1 polymer ?
#
loop_
_entity_poly.entity_id
_entity_poly.type
_entity_poly.pdbx_seq_one_letter_code
_entity_poly.pdbx_strand_id
1 'polypeptide(L)'
;MGNKKVVVLSGAGISAESGIKTFRDSDGLWENHNVNDVATPQAWKRNPELVQQFYNERRKQLSEVKPNDAHYALVKLEEKYDVQVITQNVDDLHERAGSSKVLHLHGELKKARSTKDENLIYDIKGWELKMGDLCEKGSQLRPHIVWFGEAVPMIDTAALLSSKADIFIVVGTSLNVYPAA
;
A
#
# COMPACT_ATOMS: atom_id res chain seq x y z
N MET A 1 -26.42 6.52 21.40
CA MET A 1 -26.27 6.23 19.96
C MET A 1 -24.77 6.15 19.70
N GLY A 2 -24.26 5.06 19.11
CA GLY A 2 -22.83 4.96 18.81
C GLY A 2 -22.41 6.00 17.75
N ASN A 3 -21.11 6.31 17.68
CA ASN A 3 -20.59 7.15 16.60
C ASN A 3 -20.92 6.50 15.25
N LYS A 4 -21.36 7.30 14.27
CA LYS A 4 -21.60 6.81 12.91
C LYS A 4 -20.31 6.25 12.32
N LYS A 5 -20.44 5.18 11.55
CA LYS A 5 -19.31 4.52 10.91
C LYS A 5 -18.99 5.15 9.55
N VAL A 6 -17.77 5.66 9.42
CA VAL A 6 -17.25 6.20 8.16
C VAL A 6 -16.20 5.23 7.62
N VAL A 7 -16.35 4.79 6.37
CA VAL A 7 -15.31 4.03 5.68
C VAL A 7 -14.72 4.90 4.59
N VAL A 8 -13.40 4.97 4.53
CA VAL A 8 -12.65 5.76 3.56
C VAL A 8 -11.88 4.81 2.67
N LEU A 9 -12.17 4.78 1.38
CA LEU A 9 -11.32 4.16 0.37
C LEU A 9 -10.36 5.21 -0.18
N SER A 10 -9.06 5.04 0.06
CA SER A 10 -8.02 5.93 -0.43
C SER A 10 -7.12 5.28 -1.47
N GLY A 11 -6.63 6.08 -2.41
CA GLY A 11 -5.61 5.69 -3.39
C GLY A 11 -4.48 6.70 -3.50
N ALA A 12 -3.63 6.53 -4.52
CA ALA A 12 -2.32 7.19 -4.59
C ALA A 12 -2.41 8.74 -4.60
N GLY A 13 -3.51 9.29 -5.12
CA GLY A 13 -3.76 10.73 -5.16
C GLY A 13 -3.81 11.39 -3.79
N ILE A 14 -4.18 10.68 -2.71
CA ILE A 14 -4.14 11.27 -1.36
C ILE A 14 -2.70 11.58 -0.92
N SER A 15 -1.72 10.81 -1.41
CA SER A 15 -0.29 10.95 -1.09
C SER A 15 0.46 11.86 -2.07
N ALA A 16 -0.17 12.31 -3.15
CA ALA A 16 0.49 13.09 -4.20
C ALA A 16 1.04 14.42 -3.67
N GLU A 17 0.28 15.13 -2.83
CA GLU A 17 0.70 16.40 -2.21
C GLU A 17 1.82 16.21 -1.17
N SER A 18 2.06 14.98 -0.70
CA SER A 18 3.21 14.65 0.14
C SER A 18 4.51 14.48 -0.66
N GLY A 19 4.46 14.53 -2.01
CA GLY A 19 5.61 14.32 -2.88
C GLY A 19 5.82 12.87 -3.33
N ILE A 20 4.88 11.97 -3.01
CA ILE A 20 4.87 10.60 -3.55
C ILE A 20 4.40 10.65 -5.01
N LYS A 21 5.20 10.13 -5.93
CA LYS A 21 4.76 9.99 -7.32
C LYS A 21 3.82 8.80 -7.43
N THR A 22 2.66 9.07 -8.02
CA THR A 22 1.58 8.10 -8.18
C THR A 22 1.80 7.24 -9.42
N PHE A 23 1.24 6.03 -9.40
CA PHE A 23 1.03 5.27 -10.63
C PHE A 23 0.08 6.03 -11.56
N ARG A 24 0.38 6.03 -12.86
CA ARG A 24 -0.44 6.66 -13.89
C ARG A 24 -0.97 5.58 -14.82
N ASP A 25 -2.22 5.19 -14.63
CA ASP A 25 -2.88 4.17 -15.47
C ASP A 25 -2.77 4.50 -16.97
N SER A 26 -2.85 5.79 -17.32
CA SER A 26 -2.88 6.30 -18.70
C SER A 26 -1.62 6.04 -19.53
N ASP A 27 -0.44 5.94 -18.88
CA ASP A 27 0.82 5.63 -19.56
C ASP A 27 1.42 4.28 -19.13
N GLY A 28 0.82 3.62 -18.13
CA GLY A 28 1.29 2.33 -17.60
C GLY A 28 2.62 2.44 -16.86
N LEU A 29 3.02 3.65 -16.46
CA LEU A 29 4.30 3.91 -15.81
C LEU A 29 4.13 4.19 -14.32
N TRP A 30 5.05 3.63 -13.53
CA TRP A 30 5.28 4.03 -12.15
C TRP A 30 6.74 4.46 -11.99
N GLU A 31 6.97 5.73 -11.65
CA GLU A 31 8.34 6.29 -11.54
C GLU A 31 9.16 6.13 -12.82
N ASN A 32 8.52 6.28 -13.99
CA ASN A 32 9.09 6.06 -15.32
C ASN A 32 9.47 4.60 -15.64
N HIS A 33 9.09 3.63 -14.80
CA HIS A 33 9.20 2.21 -15.10
C HIS A 33 7.87 1.66 -15.63
N ASN A 34 7.92 0.80 -16.64
CA ASN A 34 6.76 0.00 -17.03
C ASN A 34 6.41 -0.95 -15.89
N VAL A 35 5.16 -0.96 -15.44
CA VAL A 35 4.73 -1.82 -14.31
C VAL A 35 4.99 -3.31 -14.57
N ASN A 36 5.00 -3.74 -15.83
CA ASN A 36 5.31 -5.13 -16.21
C ASN A 36 6.78 -5.52 -15.99
N ASP A 37 7.65 -4.54 -15.72
CA ASP A 37 9.06 -4.74 -15.41
C ASP A 37 9.38 -4.72 -13.91
N VAL A 38 8.47 -4.19 -13.08
CA VAL A 38 8.77 -3.94 -11.66
C VAL A 38 7.69 -4.41 -10.67
N ALA A 39 6.45 -4.61 -11.11
CA ALA A 39 5.30 -4.85 -10.23
C ALA A 39 4.44 -6.04 -10.68
N THR A 40 5.08 -7.12 -11.16
CA THR A 40 4.42 -8.39 -11.53
C THR A 40 5.21 -9.60 -11.01
N PRO A 41 4.56 -10.76 -10.76
CA PRO A 41 5.29 -12.01 -10.49
C PRO A 41 6.26 -12.40 -11.60
N GLN A 42 5.93 -12.08 -12.86
CA GLN A 42 6.77 -12.34 -14.03
C GLN A 42 8.02 -11.45 -14.03
N ALA A 43 7.89 -10.17 -13.65
CA ALA A 43 9.03 -9.27 -13.46
C ALA A 43 9.99 -9.82 -12.41
N TRP A 44 9.47 -10.27 -11.27
CA TRP A 44 10.30 -10.87 -10.22
C TRP A 44 11.06 -12.11 -10.69
N LYS A 45 10.39 -13.00 -11.44
CA LYS A 45 11.05 -14.18 -12.02
C LYS A 45 12.11 -13.81 -13.05
N ARG A 46 11.90 -12.74 -13.81
CA ARG A 46 12.80 -12.27 -14.87
C ARG A 46 14.04 -11.57 -14.31
N ASN A 47 13.85 -10.65 -13.37
CA ASN A 47 14.93 -9.87 -12.78
C ASN A 47 14.57 -9.40 -11.35
N PRO A 48 14.79 -10.24 -10.32
CA PRO A 48 14.42 -9.90 -8.94
C PRO A 48 15.27 -8.75 -8.38
N GLU A 49 16.51 -8.57 -8.84
CA GLU A 49 17.39 -7.47 -8.44
C GLU A 49 16.83 -6.11 -8.87
N LEU A 50 16.35 -6.01 -10.12
CA LEU A 50 15.68 -4.81 -10.62
C LEU A 50 14.43 -4.48 -9.79
N VAL A 51 13.61 -5.49 -9.51
CA VAL A 51 12.39 -5.31 -8.71
C VAL A 51 12.75 -4.86 -7.28
N GLN A 52 13.73 -5.51 -6.63
CA GLN A 52 14.22 -5.13 -5.30
C GLN A 52 14.71 -3.69 -5.29
N GLN A 53 15.55 -3.32 -6.25
CA GLN A 53 16.09 -1.97 -6.38
C GLN A 53 14.97 -0.95 -6.59
N PHE A 54 13.98 -1.28 -7.43
CA PHE A 54 12.81 -0.44 -7.63
C PHE A 54 12.09 -0.16 -6.30
N TYR A 55 11.81 -1.17 -5.48
CA TYR A 55 11.14 -0.97 -4.19
C TYR A 55 12.05 -0.36 -3.10
N ASN A 56 13.37 -0.57 -3.15
CA ASN A 56 14.36 0.09 -2.28
C ASN A 56 14.33 1.61 -2.48
N GLU A 57 14.33 2.07 -3.73
CA GLU A 57 14.25 3.50 -4.06
C GLU A 57 12.95 4.15 -3.58
N ARG A 58 11.83 3.42 -3.68
CA ARG A 58 10.53 3.88 -3.15
C ARG A 58 10.57 3.99 -1.62
N ARG A 59 11.23 3.05 -0.92
CA ARG A 59 11.44 3.17 0.54
C ARG A 59 12.32 4.36 0.92
N LYS A 60 13.37 4.66 0.13
CA LYS A 60 14.18 5.86 0.33
C LYS A 60 13.32 7.11 0.23
N GLN A 61 12.60 7.27 -0.88
CA GLN A 61 11.69 8.41 -1.09
C GLN A 61 10.64 8.50 0.03
N LEU A 62 10.06 7.37 0.47
CA LEU A 62 9.07 7.34 1.55
C LEU A 62 9.61 7.94 2.86
N SER A 63 10.92 7.75 3.13
CA SER A 63 11.58 8.30 4.32
C SER A 63 11.79 9.82 4.28
N GLU A 64 11.69 10.44 3.11
CA GLU A 64 11.90 11.87 2.89
C GLU A 64 10.60 12.69 2.91
N VAL A 65 9.45 12.03 2.84
CA VAL A 65 8.12 12.68 2.79
C VAL A 65 7.41 12.67 4.15
N LYS A 66 6.39 13.50 4.31
CA LYS A 66 5.53 13.59 5.50
C LYS A 66 4.05 13.54 5.13
N PRO A 67 3.16 13.15 6.05
CA PRO A 67 1.72 13.25 5.80
C PRO A 67 1.32 14.69 5.46
N ASN A 68 0.34 14.84 4.58
CA ASN A 68 -0.23 16.12 4.19
C ASN A 68 -1.59 16.36 4.89
N ASP A 69 -2.20 17.51 4.63
CA ASP A 69 -3.46 17.94 5.25
C ASP A 69 -4.62 16.95 5.03
N ALA A 70 -4.65 16.22 3.91
CA ALA A 70 -5.68 15.21 3.68
C ALA A 70 -5.60 14.05 4.68
N HIS A 71 -4.39 13.59 5.02
CA HIS A 71 -4.19 12.54 6.02
C HIS A 71 -4.60 13.04 7.41
N TYR A 72 -4.14 14.23 7.81
CA TYR A 72 -4.51 14.83 9.09
C TYR A 72 -6.00 15.13 9.20
N ALA A 73 -6.68 15.44 8.09
CA ALA A 73 -8.13 15.62 8.07
C ALA A 73 -8.88 14.32 8.40
N LEU A 74 -8.38 13.16 7.95
CA LEU A 74 -8.97 11.86 8.31
C LEU A 74 -8.76 11.55 9.80
N VAL A 75 -7.61 11.89 10.37
CA VAL A 75 -7.38 11.77 11.83
C VAL A 75 -8.33 12.67 12.61
N LYS A 76 -8.52 13.92 12.17
CA LYS A 76 -9.50 14.82 12.80
C LYS A 76 -10.94 14.30 12.67
N LEU A 77 -11.26 13.55 11.61
CA LEU A 77 -12.57 12.94 11.44
C LEU A 77 -12.85 11.85 12.52
N GLU A 78 -11.81 11.17 13.00
CA GLU A 78 -11.89 10.18 14.08
C GLU A 78 -12.39 10.79 15.41
N GLU A 79 -12.26 12.10 15.62
CA GLU A 79 -12.78 12.77 16.83
C GLU A 79 -14.31 12.70 16.93
N LYS A 80 -15.01 12.50 15.80
CA LYS A 80 -16.49 12.55 15.73
C LYS A 80 -17.12 11.26 15.20
N TYR A 81 -16.35 10.43 14.51
CA TYR A 81 -16.84 9.25 13.79
C TYR A 81 -16.00 8.02 14.10
N ASP A 82 -16.59 6.84 13.94
CA ASP A 82 -15.81 5.61 13.87
C ASP A 82 -15.25 5.47 12.44
N VAL A 83 -14.02 5.92 12.22
CA VAL A 83 -13.39 5.94 10.88
C VAL A 83 -12.59 4.67 10.66
N GLN A 84 -12.79 4.02 9.52
CA GLN A 84 -11.96 2.96 8.99
C GLN A 84 -11.37 3.41 7.65
N VAL A 85 -10.05 3.51 7.57
CA VAL A 85 -9.35 3.72 6.31
C VAL A 85 -9.06 2.37 5.66
N ILE A 86 -9.45 2.22 4.41
CA ILE A 86 -9.08 1.15 3.49
C ILE A 86 -8.23 1.82 2.42
N THR A 87 -6.97 1.41 2.28
CA THR A 87 -6.02 2.09 1.39
C THR A 87 -5.48 1.14 0.33
N GLN A 88 -5.46 1.63 -0.91
CA GLN A 88 -4.73 1.01 -2.02
C GLN A 88 -3.24 1.34 -1.97
N ASN A 89 -2.85 2.33 -1.16
CA ASN A 89 -1.47 2.75 -1.03
C ASN A 89 -0.67 1.74 -0.23
N VAL A 90 0.63 1.74 -0.49
CA VAL A 90 1.61 0.92 0.22
C VAL A 90 2.52 1.77 1.11
N ASP A 91 2.37 3.09 1.07
CA ASP A 91 3.03 4.03 2.00
C ASP A 91 2.39 3.97 3.40
N ASP A 92 3.10 4.47 4.41
CA ASP A 92 2.66 4.51 5.82
C ASP A 92 2.21 5.93 6.24
N LEU A 93 1.69 6.75 5.31
CA LEU A 93 1.36 8.15 5.59
C LEU A 93 0.10 8.30 6.47
N HIS A 94 -0.85 7.37 6.38
CA HIS A 94 -2.02 7.34 7.26
C HIS A 94 -1.60 7.08 8.72
N GLU A 95 -0.76 6.06 8.92
CA GLU A 95 -0.23 5.69 10.24
C GLU A 95 0.60 6.83 10.83
N ARG A 96 1.47 7.45 10.02
CA ARG A 96 2.30 8.59 10.47
C ARG A 96 1.46 9.83 10.79
N ALA A 97 0.32 10.02 10.13
CA ALA A 97 -0.61 11.10 10.48
C ALA A 97 -1.30 10.85 11.82
N GLY A 98 -1.50 9.57 12.17
CA GLY A 98 -2.14 9.13 13.41
C GLY A 98 -3.47 8.41 13.20
N SER A 99 -3.79 7.95 11.98
CA SER A 99 -5.01 7.18 11.74
C SER A 99 -5.00 5.89 12.54
N SER A 100 -6.08 5.63 13.28
CA SER A 100 -6.12 4.51 14.24
C SER A 100 -6.54 3.17 13.63
N LYS A 101 -7.24 3.18 12.50
CA LYS A 101 -7.75 1.98 11.82
C LYS A 101 -7.46 2.03 10.32
N VAL A 102 -6.36 1.41 9.91
CA VAL A 102 -5.94 1.34 8.50
C VAL A 102 -5.89 -0.10 8.04
N LEU A 103 -6.43 -0.37 6.85
CA LEU A 103 -6.40 -1.65 6.18
C LEU A 103 -5.74 -1.48 4.81
N HIS A 104 -4.54 -2.02 4.63
CA HIS A 104 -3.81 -2.02 3.37
C HIS A 104 -4.31 -3.15 2.46
N LEU A 105 -4.78 -2.78 1.27
CA LEU A 105 -5.17 -3.77 0.25
C LEU A 105 -3.95 -4.34 -0.48
N HIS A 106 -2.96 -3.51 -0.77
CA HIS A 106 -1.84 -3.86 -1.64
C HIS A 106 -0.53 -4.13 -0.90
N GLY A 107 -0.62 -4.42 0.40
CA GLY A 107 0.53 -4.61 1.27
C GLY A 107 1.18 -3.29 1.70
N GLU A 108 2.41 -3.38 2.17
CA GLU A 108 3.10 -2.29 2.86
C GLU A 108 4.56 -2.23 2.44
N LEU A 109 5.02 -1.03 2.07
CA LEU A 109 6.34 -0.80 1.51
C LEU A 109 7.47 -1.07 2.50
N LYS A 110 7.21 -0.90 3.80
CA LYS A 110 8.16 -1.14 4.89
C LYS A 110 8.20 -2.59 5.36
N LYS A 111 7.48 -3.50 4.68
CA LYS A 111 7.47 -4.92 4.99
C LYS A 111 8.04 -5.75 3.83
N ALA A 112 8.60 -6.89 4.19
CA ALA A 112 9.01 -7.96 3.27
C ALA A 112 8.22 -9.22 3.57
N ARG A 113 8.03 -10.09 2.57
CA ARG A 113 7.48 -11.43 2.75
C ARG A 113 8.34 -12.51 2.09
N SER A 114 8.25 -13.73 2.60
CA SER A 114 8.90 -14.88 1.98
C SER A 114 8.31 -15.16 0.59
N THR A 115 9.18 -15.59 -0.34
CA THR A 115 8.78 -16.04 -1.68
C THR A 115 8.13 -17.43 -1.71
N LYS A 116 8.18 -18.19 -0.61
CA LYS A 116 7.56 -19.53 -0.50
C LYS A 116 6.37 -19.60 0.46
N ASP A 117 6.31 -18.71 1.45
CA ASP A 117 5.25 -18.68 2.46
C ASP A 117 4.85 -17.23 2.72
N GLU A 118 3.75 -16.80 2.13
CA GLU A 118 3.32 -15.40 2.17
C GLU A 118 2.91 -14.91 3.56
N ASN A 119 2.69 -15.82 4.51
CA ASN A 119 2.36 -15.47 5.91
C ASN A 119 3.60 -15.08 6.72
N LEU A 120 4.79 -15.37 6.20
CA LEU A 120 6.05 -14.95 6.82
C LEU A 120 6.39 -13.54 6.38
N ILE A 121 5.98 -12.58 7.20
CA ILE A 121 6.09 -11.14 6.96
C ILE A 121 7.03 -10.51 8.00
N TYR A 122 7.89 -9.60 7.54
CA TYR A 122 8.94 -8.97 8.36
C TYR A 122 8.96 -7.47 8.13
N ASP A 123 9.16 -6.70 9.20
CA ASP A 123 9.47 -5.29 9.08
C ASP A 123 10.89 -5.11 8.53
N ILE A 124 11.03 -4.23 7.55
CA ILE A 124 12.33 -3.88 6.99
C ILE A 124 12.91 -2.73 7.80
N LYS A 125 14.14 -2.93 8.30
CA LYS A 125 14.91 -1.87 8.98
C LYS A 125 15.61 -1.00 7.93
N GLY A 126 15.41 0.31 8.01
CA GLY A 126 15.96 1.25 7.02
C GLY A 126 15.22 1.16 5.68
N TRP A 127 15.93 1.42 4.59
CA TRP A 127 15.34 1.49 3.24
C TRP A 127 15.71 0.34 2.32
N GLU A 128 16.64 -0.53 2.72
CA GLU A 128 17.26 -1.53 1.84
C GLU A 128 16.80 -2.95 2.18
N LEU A 129 16.45 -3.72 1.15
CA LEU A 129 16.26 -5.18 1.17
C LEU A 129 17.16 -5.74 0.07
N LYS A 130 17.98 -6.74 0.40
CA LYS A 130 19.02 -7.28 -0.47
C LYS A 130 18.65 -8.66 -0.99
N MET A 131 19.20 -9.00 -2.15
CA MET A 131 19.27 -10.41 -2.55
C MET A 131 20.15 -11.15 -1.54
N GLY A 132 19.69 -12.32 -1.10
CA GLY A 132 20.31 -13.07 -0.01
C GLY A 132 19.71 -12.78 1.37
N ASP A 133 18.83 -11.80 1.54
CA ASP A 133 18.02 -11.68 2.75
C ASP A 133 16.93 -12.78 2.73
N LEU A 134 17.10 -13.80 3.56
CA LEU A 134 16.24 -14.99 3.60
C LEU A 134 15.31 -14.95 4.82
N CYS A 135 14.14 -15.57 4.69
CA CYS A 135 13.30 -15.89 5.84
C CYS A 135 13.90 -17.06 6.66
N GLU A 136 13.33 -17.37 7.83
CA GLU A 136 13.80 -18.51 8.65
C GLU A 136 13.70 -19.88 7.97
N LYS A 137 12.95 -20.00 6.88
CA LYS A 137 12.85 -21.22 6.05
C LYS A 137 13.87 -21.27 4.90
N GLY A 138 14.80 -20.30 4.82
CA GLY A 138 15.86 -20.24 3.81
C GLY A 138 15.40 -19.82 2.41
N SER A 139 14.20 -19.24 2.26
CA SER A 139 13.75 -18.66 0.99
C SER A 139 13.92 -17.16 0.94
N GLN A 140 14.17 -16.64 -0.27
CA GLN A 140 14.38 -15.22 -0.54
C GLN A 140 13.19 -14.38 -0.06
N LEU A 141 13.48 -13.25 0.60
CA LEU A 141 12.51 -12.21 0.88
C LEU A 141 12.27 -11.33 -0.35
N ARG A 142 11.01 -10.94 -0.55
CA ARG A 142 10.56 -9.96 -1.53
C ARG A 142 9.79 -8.84 -0.84
N PRO A 143 9.57 -7.68 -1.48
CA PRO A 143 8.66 -6.67 -0.97
C PRO A 143 7.28 -7.26 -0.64
N HIS A 144 6.72 -6.89 0.51
CA HIS A 144 5.35 -7.26 0.92
C HIS A 144 4.33 -6.37 0.21
N ILE A 145 4.29 -6.54 -1.11
CA ILE A 145 3.44 -5.79 -2.02
C ILE A 145 2.63 -6.80 -2.82
N VAL A 146 1.34 -6.52 -2.98
CA VAL A 146 0.49 -7.24 -3.91
C VAL A 146 0.77 -6.70 -5.30
N TRP A 147 1.30 -7.56 -6.17
CA TRP A 147 1.60 -7.21 -7.55
C TRP A 147 0.41 -7.38 -8.48
N PHE A 148 0.46 -6.75 -9.65
CA PHE A 148 -0.54 -6.99 -10.69
C PHE A 148 -0.55 -8.48 -11.07
N GLY A 149 -1.75 -9.06 -11.10
CA GLY A 149 -1.97 -10.48 -11.32
C GLY A 149 -1.92 -11.35 -10.06
N GLU A 150 -1.64 -10.79 -8.88
CA GLU A 150 -1.80 -11.48 -7.60
C GLU A 150 -3.20 -11.24 -7.01
N ALA A 151 -3.67 -12.17 -6.17
CA ALA A 151 -4.88 -11.98 -5.40
C ALA A 151 -4.68 -10.87 -4.34
N VAL A 152 -5.75 -10.13 -4.03
CA VAL A 152 -5.79 -9.13 -2.96
C VAL A 152 -6.40 -9.77 -1.70
N PRO A 153 -5.60 -10.24 -0.72
CA PRO A 153 -6.12 -11.11 0.34
C PRO A 153 -7.16 -10.44 1.24
N MET A 154 -7.04 -9.12 1.42
CA MET A 154 -7.91 -8.36 2.31
C MET A 154 -9.20 -7.87 1.63
N ILE A 155 -9.48 -8.25 0.38
CA ILE A 155 -10.62 -7.71 -0.37
C ILE A 155 -11.97 -8.06 0.27
N ASP A 156 -12.15 -9.30 0.74
CA ASP A 156 -13.40 -9.71 1.39
C ASP A 156 -13.61 -9.00 2.73
N THR A 157 -12.52 -8.77 3.46
CA THR A 157 -12.55 -7.98 4.70
C THR A 157 -12.91 -6.53 4.41
N ALA A 158 -12.33 -5.94 3.37
CA ALA A 158 -12.64 -4.60 2.92
C ALA A 158 -14.10 -4.46 2.48
N ALA A 159 -14.63 -5.43 1.74
CA ALA A 159 -16.03 -5.47 1.33
C ALA A 159 -16.97 -5.51 2.54
N LEU A 160 -16.67 -6.37 3.53
CA LEU A 160 -17.46 -6.47 4.77
C LEU A 160 -17.39 -5.18 5.63
N LEU A 161 -16.23 -4.51 5.66
CA LEU A 161 -16.09 -3.24 6.37
C LEU A 161 -16.91 -2.16 5.67
N SER A 162 -16.81 -2.09 4.35
CA SER A 162 -17.52 -1.15 3.48
C SER A 162 -19.03 -1.32 3.56
N SER A 163 -19.54 -2.55 3.60
CA SER A 163 -20.97 -2.84 3.70
C SER A 163 -21.62 -2.39 5.02
N LYS A 164 -20.80 -2.05 6.03
CA LYS A 164 -21.23 -1.56 7.35
C LYS A 164 -21.15 -0.04 7.48
N ALA A 165 -20.73 0.67 6.43
CA ALA A 165 -20.54 2.11 6.47
C ALA A 165 -21.88 2.85 6.47
N ASP A 166 -22.03 3.84 7.35
CA ASP A 166 -23.10 4.84 7.25
C ASP A 166 -22.74 5.91 6.20
N ILE A 167 -21.44 6.18 6.04
CA ILE A 167 -20.87 7.11 5.08
C ILE A 167 -19.64 6.45 4.44
N PHE A 168 -19.59 6.43 3.11
CA PHE A 168 -18.45 5.93 2.35
C PHE A 168 -17.78 7.07 1.60
N ILE A 169 -16.48 7.28 1.84
CA ILE A 169 -15.68 8.34 1.21
C ILE A 169 -14.68 7.69 0.26
N VAL A 170 -14.63 8.17 -0.98
CA VAL A 170 -13.60 7.78 -1.95
C VAL A 170 -12.68 8.97 -2.17
N VAL A 171 -11.37 8.79 -1.97
CA VAL A 171 -10.39 9.88 -2.05
C VAL A 171 -9.13 9.48 -2.78
N GLY A 172 -8.71 10.28 -3.76
CA GLY A 172 -7.41 10.14 -4.41
C GLY A 172 -7.20 8.81 -5.16
N THR A 173 -8.26 8.13 -5.63
CA THR A 173 -8.13 6.93 -6.46
C THR A 173 -8.76 7.16 -7.84
N SER A 174 -8.17 6.53 -8.87
CA SER A 174 -8.71 6.54 -10.24
C SER A 174 -9.91 5.60 -10.42
N LEU A 175 -10.12 4.66 -9.47
CA LEU A 175 -11.10 3.57 -9.59
C LEU A 175 -10.93 2.73 -10.87
N ASN A 176 -9.69 2.54 -11.33
CA ASN A 176 -9.40 1.66 -12.48
C ASN A 176 -8.74 0.33 -12.08
N VAL A 177 -8.24 0.24 -10.84
CA VAL A 177 -7.50 -0.94 -10.37
C VAL A 177 -8.45 -1.85 -9.59
N TYR A 178 -8.84 -2.95 -10.24
CA TYR A 178 -9.65 -3.99 -9.61
C TYR A 178 -8.81 -4.91 -8.73
N PRO A 179 -9.38 -5.44 -7.63
CA PRO A 179 -10.79 -5.38 -7.22
C PRO A 179 -11.16 -4.18 -6.31
N ALA A 180 -10.27 -3.21 -6.12
CA ALA A 180 -10.54 -2.07 -5.22
C ALA A 180 -11.53 -1.04 -5.81
N ALA A 181 -11.61 -0.97 -7.15
CA ALA A 181 -12.51 -0.13 -7.92
C ALA A 181 -13.99 -0.57 -7.85
#